data_AF-A0A367KIX6-F1
#
_entry.id   AF-A0A367KIX6-F1
#
_cell.length_a   1.000
_cell.length_b   1.000
_cell.length_c   1.000
_cell.angle_alpha   90.00
_cell.angle_beta   90.00
_cell.angle_gamma   90.00
#
_symmetry.space_group_name_H-M   'P 1'
#
loop_
_entity.id
_entity.type
_entity.pdbx_description
1 polymer ?
#
loop_
_entity_poly.entity_id
_entity_poly.type
_entity_poly.pdbx_seq_one_letter_code
_entity_poly.pdbx_strand_id
1 'polypeptide(L)'
;MFRTIASRIASPIRNDIRRSLANQAYSSTSAISFKKHIRQRRYGPFMSGPPPTAEDAVTNILYNTPQPSKEPKTRHILNCLVQNEPGVLSRVSGILAGRGFNIESLVVANTEVHDLSRMTIVFDGRNVQIEQARRQLEDLVPVWAVLDYTKTKLVERELLLLKVSILGPEYLHEQLPTTKSSEGVSHYEENKSHAPSDTLRETFSHLRALTELTRLFDGKVVDVSSDSVIIELCAKSERLSSFIKLCKPFGILEASRTGVMTMPRAPVLDHYEPQTEHSYEETEAVDATMLPPG
;
A
#
# COMPACT_ATOMS: atom_id res chain seq x y z
N MET A 1 48.96 51.60 -43.57
CA MET A 1 50.29 50.99 -43.32
C MET A 1 50.12 49.48 -43.38
N PHE A 2 50.27 48.87 -44.54
CA PHE A 2 51.51 48.40 -45.18
C PHE A 2 51.89 46.95 -44.78
N ARG A 3 51.68 46.05 -45.77
CA ARG A 3 52.53 44.92 -46.25
C ARG A 3 52.84 43.79 -45.25
N THR A 4 52.43 42.53 -45.47
CA THR A 4 52.79 41.60 -46.57
C THR A 4 54.30 41.42 -46.75
N ILE A 5 54.85 40.27 -46.33
CA ILE A 5 55.93 39.58 -47.05
C ILE A 5 55.57 38.09 -47.09
N ALA A 6 55.01 37.68 -48.21
CA ALA A 6 55.17 36.34 -48.74
C ALA A 6 56.48 36.30 -49.51
N SER A 7 57.25 35.22 -49.39
CA SER A 7 58.29 34.86 -50.35
C SER A 7 57.96 33.48 -50.94
N ARG A 8 57.29 33.52 -52.08
CA ARG A 8 57.26 32.44 -53.08
C ARG A 8 58.45 32.62 -54.03
N ILE A 9 59.07 31.51 -54.42
CA ILE A 9 59.73 31.28 -55.71
C ILE A 9 59.28 29.84 -56.09
N ALA A 10 58.25 29.61 -56.91
CA ALA A 10 58.16 29.64 -58.38
C ALA A 10 59.09 28.59 -59.05
N SER A 11 58.61 27.38 -59.46
CA SER A 11 57.86 27.00 -60.70
C SER A 11 58.80 26.31 -61.74
N PRO A 12 58.37 25.66 -62.85
CA PRO A 12 57.03 25.24 -63.34
C PRO A 12 57.02 23.79 -63.96
N ILE A 13 55.97 23.48 -64.74
CA ILE A 13 55.81 22.44 -65.80
C ILE A 13 54.88 21.27 -65.37
N ARG A 14 53.57 21.28 -65.68
CA ARG A 14 52.83 20.93 -66.92
C ARG A 14 52.73 19.42 -67.20
N ASN A 15 51.48 18.98 -67.41
CA ASN A 15 51.02 17.72 -68.06
C ASN A 15 51.33 16.42 -67.28
N ASP A 16 50.42 15.47 -67.04
CA ASP A 16 49.38 14.94 -67.92
C ASP A 16 48.20 14.35 -67.14
N ILE A 17 47.00 14.67 -67.61
CA ILE A 17 45.80 13.88 -67.41
C ILE A 17 45.85 12.71 -68.41
N ARG A 18 45.68 11.49 -67.88
CA ARG A 18 45.41 10.18 -68.56
C ARG A 18 46.63 9.30 -68.92
N ARG A 19 46.95 8.36 -68.03
CA ARG A 19 46.69 6.89 -68.17
C ARG A 19 47.62 6.10 -67.24
N SER A 20 47.10 5.66 -66.10
CA SER A 20 47.22 4.25 -65.70
C SER A 20 46.19 3.94 -64.61
N LEU A 21 45.12 3.26 -65.01
CA LEU A 21 44.44 2.33 -64.12
C LEU A 21 45.45 1.21 -63.83
N ALA A 22 46.22 1.33 -62.74
CA ALA A 22 46.89 0.22 -62.07
C ALA A 22 47.75 0.75 -60.91
N ASN A 23 47.17 0.88 -59.73
CA ASN A 23 47.67 0.22 -58.51
C ASN A 23 46.84 0.66 -57.31
N GLN A 24 45.82 -0.15 -57.02
CA GLN A 24 45.26 -0.27 -55.69
C GLN A 24 46.39 -0.66 -54.71
N ALA A 25 46.80 0.25 -53.85
CA ALA A 25 47.32 -0.13 -52.55
C ALA A 25 46.11 -0.29 -51.61
N TYR A 26 45.38 -1.40 -51.77
CA TYR A 26 44.46 -1.88 -50.74
C TYR A 26 45.28 -2.31 -49.54
N SER A 27 45.53 -1.38 -48.62
CA SER A 27 46.13 -1.74 -47.35
C SER A 27 45.06 -2.46 -46.51
N SER A 28 45.26 -3.77 -46.37
CA SER A 28 44.44 -4.73 -45.64
C SER A 28 44.30 -4.43 -44.13
N THR A 29 44.96 -3.38 -43.64
CA THR A 29 44.90 -2.93 -42.24
C THR A 29 44.03 -1.69 -42.02
N SER A 30 43.61 -0.98 -43.07
CA SER A 30 42.78 0.24 -42.97
C SER A 30 41.35 -0.03 -42.46
N ALA A 31 40.81 -1.23 -42.72
CA ALA A 31 39.52 -1.65 -42.18
C ALA A 31 39.59 -2.01 -40.68
N ILE A 32 40.75 -2.48 -40.18
CA ILE A 32 40.95 -2.87 -38.78
C ILE A 32 41.04 -1.65 -37.86
N SER A 33 41.68 -0.56 -38.31
CA SER A 33 41.75 0.69 -37.54
C SER A 33 40.37 1.35 -37.40
N PHE A 34 39.54 1.31 -38.44
CA PHE A 34 38.17 1.82 -38.41
C PHE A 34 37.25 1.00 -37.50
N LYS A 35 37.41 -0.34 -37.49
CA LYS A 35 36.60 -1.24 -36.65
C LYS A 35 37.01 -1.24 -35.16
N LYS A 36 38.22 -0.80 -34.81
CA LYS A 36 38.69 -0.61 -33.42
C LYS A 36 38.07 0.59 -32.71
N HIS A 37 37.60 1.59 -33.46
CA HIS A 37 37.00 2.81 -32.89
C HIS A 37 35.46 2.80 -32.81
N ILE A 38 34.80 1.83 -33.45
CA ILE A 38 33.40 1.56 -33.18
C ILE A 38 33.34 0.94 -31.78
N ARG A 39 32.91 1.73 -30.78
CA ARG A 39 32.43 1.19 -29.51
C ARG A 39 31.40 0.14 -29.86
N GLN A 40 31.80 -1.14 -29.86
CA GLN A 40 30.85 -2.24 -29.89
C GLN A 40 29.93 -1.98 -28.72
N ARG A 41 28.68 -1.60 -29.02
CA ARG A 41 27.63 -1.59 -28.01
C ARG A 41 27.58 -3.04 -27.53
N ARG A 42 28.21 -3.31 -26.40
CA ARG A 42 28.03 -4.56 -25.66
C ARG A 42 26.61 -4.50 -25.16
N TYR A 43 25.67 -4.92 -26.01
CA TYR A 43 24.34 -5.28 -25.54
C TYR A 43 24.59 -6.37 -24.50
N GLY A 44 24.14 -6.13 -23.26
CA GLY A 44 24.12 -7.18 -22.25
C GLY A 44 23.34 -8.39 -22.76
N PRO A 45 23.52 -9.59 -22.19
CA PRO A 45 22.80 -10.77 -22.61
C PRO A 45 21.29 -10.48 -22.62
N PHE A 46 20.67 -10.61 -23.79
CA PHE A 46 19.22 -10.48 -23.94
C PHE A 46 18.58 -11.67 -23.24
N MET A 47 18.06 -11.47 -22.03
CA MET A 47 17.31 -12.48 -21.30
C MET A 47 15.86 -12.46 -21.81
N SER A 48 15.62 -12.97 -23.03
CA SER A 48 14.26 -13.27 -23.48
C SER A 48 13.96 -14.73 -23.18
N GLY A 49 13.22 -15.00 -22.10
CA GLY A 49 12.54 -16.29 -21.97
C GLY A 49 11.54 -16.46 -23.12
N PRO A 50 11.19 -17.71 -23.50
CA PRO A 50 10.13 -17.93 -24.48
C PRO A 50 8.83 -17.25 -24.00
N PRO A 51 8.05 -16.64 -24.90
CA PRO A 51 6.73 -16.13 -24.52
C PRO A 51 5.90 -17.30 -23.97
N PRO A 52 5.17 -17.10 -22.86
CA PRO A 52 4.35 -18.17 -22.30
C PRO A 52 3.31 -18.61 -23.33
N THR A 53 3.06 -19.91 -23.43
CA THR A 53 1.96 -20.42 -24.25
C THR A 53 0.61 -20.05 -23.61
N ALA A 54 -0.47 -20.11 -24.39
CA ALA A 54 -1.81 -19.84 -23.86
C ALA A 54 -2.17 -20.81 -22.70
N GLU A 55 -1.71 -22.06 -22.77
CA GLU A 55 -1.93 -23.07 -21.72
C GLU A 55 -1.16 -22.74 -20.44
N ASP A 56 0.12 -22.34 -20.56
CA ASP A 56 0.93 -21.89 -19.43
C ASP A 56 0.34 -20.63 -18.77
N ALA A 57 -0.21 -19.70 -19.58
CA ALA A 57 -0.87 -18.51 -19.06
C ALA A 57 -2.15 -18.85 -18.29
N VAL A 58 -2.99 -19.73 -18.82
CA VAL A 58 -4.25 -20.15 -18.16
C VAL A 58 -3.94 -20.89 -16.86
N THR A 59 -2.99 -21.82 -16.86
CA THR A 59 -2.59 -22.55 -15.64
C THR A 59 -2.03 -21.60 -14.58
N ASN A 60 -1.23 -20.61 -14.97
CA ASN A 60 -0.69 -19.62 -14.05
C ASN A 60 -1.80 -18.72 -13.45
N ILE A 61 -2.83 -18.36 -14.22
CA ILE A 61 -3.99 -17.62 -13.71
C ILE A 61 -4.77 -18.47 -12.70
N LEU A 62 -5.10 -19.72 -13.06
CA LEU A 62 -5.87 -20.61 -12.19
C LEU A 62 -5.13 -20.91 -10.89
N TYR A 63 -3.81 -21.04 -10.94
CA TYR A 63 -2.98 -21.29 -9.76
C TYR A 63 -2.91 -20.08 -8.81
N ASN A 64 -2.80 -18.86 -9.34
CA ASN A 64 -2.70 -17.65 -8.54
C ASN A 64 -4.06 -17.06 -8.11
N THR A 65 -5.18 -17.57 -8.64
CA THR A 65 -6.51 -17.11 -8.26
C THR A 65 -6.85 -17.63 -6.86
N PRO A 66 -7.04 -16.76 -5.86
CA PRO A 66 -7.37 -17.20 -4.50
C PRO A 66 -8.75 -17.86 -4.48
N GLN A 67 -8.89 -18.97 -3.74
CA GLN A 67 -10.18 -19.62 -3.56
C GLN A 67 -11.11 -18.77 -2.66
N PRO A 68 -12.42 -18.74 -2.94
CA PRO A 68 -13.38 -18.04 -2.09
C PRO A 68 -13.39 -18.64 -0.67
N SER A 69 -13.36 -17.80 0.35
CA SER A 69 -13.41 -18.23 1.76
C SER A 69 -14.76 -18.91 2.09
N LYS A 70 -14.71 -20.00 2.86
CA LYS A 70 -15.84 -20.93 3.08
C LYS A 70 -17.00 -20.40 3.95
N GLU A 71 -16.87 -19.28 4.67
CA GLU A 71 -17.97 -18.70 5.45
C GLU A 71 -17.90 -17.15 5.43
N PRO A 72 -18.99 -16.44 5.07
CA PRO A 72 -19.00 -14.98 5.13
C PRO A 72 -19.22 -14.54 6.57
N LYS A 73 -18.14 -14.20 7.27
CA LYS A 73 -18.24 -13.36 8.45
C LYS A 73 -18.52 -11.92 8.01
N THR A 74 -19.65 -11.37 8.44
CA THR A 74 -20.00 -9.98 8.12
C THR A 74 -19.42 -9.06 9.18
N ARG A 75 -18.64 -8.09 8.73
CA ARG A 75 -18.13 -7.02 9.58
C ARG A 75 -19.25 -6.01 9.82
N HIS A 76 -19.51 -5.69 11.08
CA HIS A 76 -20.55 -4.74 11.48
C HIS A 76 -19.96 -3.52 12.14
N ILE A 77 -20.50 -2.34 11.85
CA ILE A 77 -19.98 -1.07 12.35
C ILE A 77 -21.14 -0.33 13.00
N LEU A 78 -21.06 -0.15 14.31
CA LEU A 78 -22.03 0.62 15.10
C LEU A 78 -21.41 1.95 15.51
N ASN A 79 -22.17 3.02 15.37
CA ASN A 79 -21.80 4.35 15.87
C ASN A 79 -22.74 4.75 17.00
N CYS A 80 -22.20 4.92 18.19
CA CYS A 80 -22.95 5.32 19.38
C CYS A 80 -22.67 6.80 19.67
N LEU A 81 -23.74 7.57 19.84
CA LEU A 81 -23.67 8.94 20.35
C LEU A 81 -23.87 8.87 21.86
N VAL A 82 -22.83 9.23 22.62
CA VAL A 82 -22.81 9.06 24.07
C VAL A 82 -22.51 10.38 24.75
N GLN A 83 -23.10 10.58 25.91
CA GLN A 83 -22.78 11.71 26.77
C GLN A 83 -21.35 11.55 27.32
N ASN A 84 -20.55 12.62 27.28
CA ASN A 84 -19.17 12.60 27.76
C ASN A 84 -19.13 12.81 29.28
N GLU A 85 -19.52 11.77 30.02
CA GLU A 85 -19.44 11.73 31.47
C GLU A 85 -18.37 10.72 31.95
N PRO A 86 -17.75 10.95 33.12
CA PRO A 86 -16.78 10.01 33.66
C PRO A 86 -17.40 8.62 33.86
N GLY A 87 -16.73 7.58 33.36
CA GLY A 87 -17.17 6.19 33.50
C GLY A 87 -18.05 5.65 32.37
N VAL A 88 -18.46 6.47 31.40
CA VAL A 88 -19.28 6.03 30.25
C VAL A 88 -18.54 4.99 29.40
N LEU A 89 -17.27 5.21 29.10
CA LEU A 89 -16.44 4.23 28.36
C LEU A 89 -16.41 2.87 29.07
N SER A 90 -16.18 2.86 30.39
CA SER A 90 -16.13 1.64 31.19
C SER A 90 -17.47 0.91 31.20
N ARG A 91 -18.59 1.64 31.25
CA ARG A 91 -19.93 1.07 31.20
C ARG A 91 -20.20 0.42 29.83
N VAL A 92 -19.92 1.12 28.73
CA VAL A 92 -20.10 0.61 27.37
C VAL A 92 -19.23 -0.61 27.13
N SER A 93 -17.93 -0.54 27.43
CA SER A 93 -17.02 -1.69 27.26
C SER A 93 -17.40 -2.85 28.17
N GLY A 94 -17.84 -2.58 29.40
CA GLY A 94 -18.27 -3.59 30.38
C GLY A 94 -19.52 -4.35 29.95
N ILE A 95 -20.52 -3.67 29.37
CA ILE A 95 -21.73 -4.31 28.83
C ILE A 95 -21.41 -5.22 27.65
N LEU A 96 -20.50 -4.79 26.78
CA LEU A 96 -20.10 -5.58 25.62
C LEU A 96 -19.29 -6.82 26.02
N ALA A 97 -18.32 -6.64 26.92
CA ALA A 97 -17.49 -7.72 27.44
C ALA A 97 -18.29 -8.70 28.31
N GLY A 98 -19.19 -8.20 29.16
CA GLY A 98 -20.01 -9.02 30.06
C GLY A 98 -20.99 -9.96 29.33
N ARG A 99 -21.34 -9.63 28.08
CA ARG A 99 -22.17 -10.49 27.21
C ARG A 99 -21.37 -11.32 26.21
N GLY A 100 -20.03 -11.19 26.21
CA GLY A 100 -19.15 -11.95 25.34
C GLY A 100 -19.25 -11.57 23.87
N PHE A 101 -19.57 -10.31 23.54
CA PHE A 101 -19.53 -9.86 22.14
C PHE A 101 -18.07 -9.71 21.68
N ASN A 102 -17.76 -10.23 20.50
CA ASN A 102 -16.42 -10.12 19.92
C ASN A 102 -16.23 -8.74 19.27
N ILE A 103 -15.46 -7.88 19.93
CA ILE A 103 -15.16 -6.52 19.47
C ILE A 103 -13.84 -6.54 18.70
N GLU A 104 -13.87 -6.16 17.42
CA GLU A 104 -12.66 -5.97 16.59
C GLU A 104 -11.94 -4.68 16.99
N SER A 105 -12.70 -3.59 17.12
CA SER A 105 -12.15 -2.30 17.58
C SER A 105 -13.23 -1.44 18.25
N LEU A 106 -12.80 -0.61 19.21
CA LEU A 106 -13.62 0.41 19.85
C LEU A 106 -12.80 1.69 19.90
N VAL A 107 -13.34 2.77 19.33
CA VAL A 107 -12.73 4.10 19.33
C VAL A 107 -13.71 5.10 19.88
N VAL A 108 -13.22 5.98 20.76
CA VAL A 108 -13.96 7.15 21.24
C VAL A 108 -13.38 8.39 20.57
N ALA A 109 -14.23 9.18 19.95
CA ALA A 109 -13.89 10.46 19.35
C ALA A 109 -14.72 11.56 20.01
N ASN A 110 -14.05 12.64 20.43
CA ASN A 110 -14.70 13.85 20.89
C ASN A 110 -15.38 14.53 19.69
N THR A 111 -16.58 15.08 19.92
CA THR A 111 -17.26 15.90 18.92
C THR A 111 -17.05 17.38 19.24
N GLU A 112 -17.36 18.26 18.29
CA GLU A 112 -17.34 19.72 18.49
C GLU A 112 -18.37 20.17 19.55
N VAL A 113 -19.40 19.36 19.78
CA VAL A 113 -20.42 19.64 20.79
C VAL A 113 -19.90 19.20 22.15
N HIS A 114 -19.90 20.12 23.11
CA HIS A 114 -19.57 19.82 24.51
C HIS A 114 -20.46 18.71 25.06
N ASP A 115 -19.90 17.90 25.96
CA ASP A 115 -20.57 16.77 26.58
C ASP A 115 -21.11 15.69 25.62
N LEU A 116 -20.72 15.72 24.35
CA LEU A 116 -21.06 14.71 23.35
C LEU A 116 -19.81 14.04 22.79
N SER A 117 -19.78 12.71 22.87
CA SER A 117 -18.76 11.86 22.28
C SER A 117 -19.37 10.89 21.29
N ARG A 118 -18.59 10.53 20.29
CA ARG A 118 -18.92 9.54 19.28
C ARG A 118 -18.07 8.31 19.49
N MET A 119 -18.71 7.17 19.72
CA MET A 119 -18.02 5.89 19.85
C MET A 119 -18.27 5.05 18.60
N THR A 120 -17.21 4.66 17.91
CA THR A 120 -17.28 3.71 16.79
C THR A 120 -16.85 2.35 17.30
N ILE A 121 -17.71 1.35 17.11
CA ILE A 121 -17.49 -0.01 17.55
C ILE A 121 -17.63 -0.93 16.35
N VAL A 122 -16.63 -1.77 16.13
CA VAL A 122 -16.60 -2.75 15.04
C VAL A 122 -16.71 -4.15 15.62
N PHE A 123 -17.60 -4.95 15.05
CA PHE A 123 -17.87 -6.32 15.47
C PHE A 123 -17.63 -7.30 14.31
N ASP A 124 -17.19 -8.51 14.68
CA ASP A 124 -17.13 -9.67 13.79
C ASP A 124 -18.16 -10.70 14.28
N GLY A 125 -19.23 -10.95 13.50
CA GLY A 125 -20.28 -11.88 13.93
C GLY A 125 -21.54 -11.92 13.05
N ARG A 126 -22.58 -12.61 13.56
CA ARG A 126 -23.89 -12.73 12.89
C ARG A 126 -24.80 -11.56 13.25
N ASN A 127 -25.64 -11.12 12.30
CA ASN A 127 -26.60 -10.02 12.49
C ASN A 127 -27.43 -10.09 13.78
N VAL A 128 -27.87 -11.29 14.19
CA VAL A 128 -28.70 -11.47 15.41
C VAL A 128 -27.98 -11.01 16.68
N GLN A 129 -26.68 -11.32 16.81
CA GLN A 129 -25.88 -10.90 17.96
C GLN A 129 -25.64 -9.38 17.95
N ILE A 130 -25.51 -8.80 16.76
CA ILE A 130 -25.26 -7.36 16.59
C ILE A 130 -26.52 -6.54 16.89
N GLU A 131 -27.69 -6.99 16.43
CA GLU A 131 -28.96 -6.35 16.81
C GLU A 131 -29.20 -6.42 18.32
N GLN A 132 -28.81 -7.53 18.96
CA GLN A 132 -28.84 -7.61 20.42
C GLN A 132 -27.87 -6.61 21.05
N ALA A 133 -26.62 -6.52 20.57
CA ALA A 133 -25.65 -5.56 21.06
C ALA A 133 -26.14 -4.10 20.89
N ARG A 134 -26.73 -3.78 19.73
CA ARG A 134 -27.33 -2.47 19.43
C ARG A 134 -28.42 -2.11 20.44
N ARG A 135 -29.39 -3.01 20.67
CA ARG A 135 -30.46 -2.81 21.65
C ARG A 135 -29.93 -2.61 23.08
N GLN A 136 -28.89 -3.35 23.45
CA GLN A 136 -28.28 -3.24 24.79
C GLN A 136 -27.51 -1.95 25.01
N LEU A 137 -26.89 -1.41 23.95
CA LEU A 137 -26.22 -0.12 23.99
C LEU A 137 -27.23 1.03 24.01
N GLU A 138 -28.35 0.90 23.30
CA GLU A 138 -29.44 1.89 23.24
C GLU A 138 -30.21 2.01 24.56
N ASP A 139 -30.30 0.92 25.35
CA ASP A 139 -30.94 0.90 26.67
C ASP A 139 -30.13 1.63 27.77
N LEU A 140 -28.88 2.03 27.47
CA LEU A 140 -28.04 2.73 28.43
C LEU A 140 -28.43 4.21 28.54
N VAL A 141 -28.72 4.66 29.77
CA VAL A 141 -29.03 6.06 30.09
C VAL A 141 -28.06 7.10 29.46
N PRO A 142 -26.71 6.94 29.49
CA PRO A 142 -25.80 7.93 28.91
C PRO A 142 -25.69 7.86 27.38
N VAL A 143 -26.40 6.95 26.70
CA VAL A 143 -26.36 6.78 25.25
C VAL A 143 -27.58 7.47 24.65
N TRP A 144 -27.34 8.42 23.74
CA TRP A 144 -28.40 9.16 23.05
C TRP A 144 -29.00 8.36 21.90
N ALA A 145 -28.14 7.70 21.12
CA ALA A 145 -28.55 6.91 19.96
C ALA A 145 -27.45 5.93 19.54
N VAL A 146 -27.86 4.81 18.95
CA VAL A 146 -26.96 3.84 18.33
C VAL A 146 -27.36 3.66 16.86
N LEU A 147 -26.46 4.01 15.95
CA LEU A 147 -26.63 3.94 14.51
C LEU A 147 -25.91 2.70 13.97
N ASP A 148 -26.59 1.93 13.12
CA ASP A 148 -25.95 0.84 12.36
C ASP A 148 -25.51 1.35 10.99
N TYR A 149 -24.21 1.24 10.71
CA TYR A 149 -23.59 1.66 9.46
C TYR A 149 -23.24 0.51 8.53
N THR A 150 -23.53 -0.74 8.90
CA THR A 150 -23.18 -1.96 8.15
C THR A 150 -23.55 -1.89 6.65
N LYS A 151 -24.73 -1.34 6.31
CA LYS A 151 -25.24 -1.27 4.92
C LYS A 151 -25.03 0.08 4.24
N THR A 152 -24.40 1.03 4.93
CA THR A 152 -24.26 2.41 4.44
C THR A 152 -22.90 2.61 3.76
N LYS A 153 -22.80 3.59 2.85
CA LYS A 153 -21.51 3.95 2.24
C LYS A 153 -20.68 4.76 3.24
N LEU A 154 -19.50 4.27 3.60
CA LEU A 154 -18.67 4.83 4.67
C LEU A 154 -17.33 5.38 4.17
N VAL A 155 -16.79 6.36 4.88
CA VAL A 155 -15.36 6.64 4.93
C VAL A 155 -14.82 5.97 6.19
N GLU A 156 -14.00 4.94 6.01
CA GLU A 156 -13.26 4.31 7.11
C GLU A 156 -11.82 4.79 7.11
N ARG A 157 -11.31 5.13 8.29
CA ARG A 157 -9.91 5.49 8.51
C ARG A 157 -9.42 4.87 9.81
N GLU A 158 -8.14 4.57 9.81
CA GLU A 158 -7.33 4.18 10.95
C GLU A 158 -5.98 4.88 10.79
N LEU A 159 -5.35 5.22 11.90
CA LEU A 159 -4.02 5.81 11.94
C LEU A 159 -3.03 4.75 12.46
N LEU A 160 -1.88 4.66 11.80
CA LEU A 160 -0.76 3.81 12.17
C LEU A 160 0.49 4.67 12.32
N LEU A 161 1.14 4.53 13.47
CA LEU A 161 2.52 4.95 13.69
C LEU A 161 3.37 3.68 13.79
N LEU A 162 4.36 3.56 12.93
CA LEU A 162 5.21 2.38 12.83
C LEU A 162 6.67 2.76 12.95
N LYS A 163 7.36 2.24 13.95
CA LYS A 163 8.81 2.35 14.10
C LYS A 163 9.48 1.12 13.52
N VAL A 164 10.31 1.32 12.51
CA VAL A 164 10.97 0.24 11.76
C VAL A 164 12.48 0.39 11.84
N SER A 165 13.19 -0.73 12.01
CA SER A 165 14.65 -0.75 11.98
C SER A 165 15.18 -0.52 10.56
N ILE A 166 16.30 0.20 10.45
CA ILE A 166 17.04 0.34 9.17
C ILE A 166 18.36 -0.43 9.16
N LEU A 167 18.78 -0.99 10.31
CA LEU A 167 20.00 -1.80 10.43
C LEU A 167 19.91 -3.15 9.70
N GLY A 168 18.71 -3.56 9.27
CA GLY A 168 18.46 -4.80 8.55
C GLY A 168 17.92 -5.93 9.45
N PRO A 169 17.47 -7.05 8.85
CA PRO A 169 16.84 -8.14 9.58
C PRO A 169 17.80 -8.89 10.51
N GLU A 170 19.09 -8.92 10.20
CA GLU A 170 20.12 -9.62 10.98
C GLU A 170 20.23 -9.03 12.40
N TYR A 171 20.31 -7.70 12.51
CA TYR A 171 20.38 -6.98 13.79
C TYR A 171 19.10 -7.12 14.64
N LEU A 172 17.94 -7.33 14.01
CA LEU A 172 16.67 -7.51 14.74
C LEU A 172 16.68 -8.79 15.59
N HIS A 173 17.29 -9.87 15.10
CA HIS A 173 17.37 -11.16 15.80
C HIS A 173 18.25 -11.08 17.05
N GLU A 174 19.19 -10.14 17.09
CA GLU A 174 20.04 -9.86 18.26
C GLU A 174 19.28 -9.04 19.32
N GLN A 175 18.45 -8.08 18.90
CA GLN A 175 17.67 -7.21 19.79
C GLN A 175 16.41 -7.85 20.37
N LEU A 176 15.88 -8.92 19.77
CA LEU A 176 14.74 -9.71 20.28
C LEU A 176 15.20 -11.08 20.85
N PRO A 177 15.85 -11.12 22.03
CA PRO A 177 16.37 -12.37 22.59
C PRO A 177 15.30 -13.36 23.10
N THR A 178 13.99 -13.05 23.00
CA THR A 178 12.93 -13.80 23.68
C THR A 178 12.34 -15.00 22.93
N THR A 179 12.84 -15.36 21.74
CA THR A 179 12.37 -16.56 21.01
C THR A 179 13.40 -17.69 20.97
N LYS A 180 14.41 -17.67 21.84
CA LYS A 180 15.41 -18.75 22.00
C LYS A 180 15.07 -19.74 23.14
N SER A 181 13.79 -20.04 23.38
CA SER A 181 13.39 -21.06 24.37
C SER A 181 12.49 -22.18 23.84
N SER A 182 12.42 -22.40 22.53
CA SER A 182 11.82 -23.64 22.00
C SER A 182 12.45 -24.03 20.65
N GLU A 183 13.26 -25.08 20.71
CA GLU A 183 13.65 -25.99 19.62
C GLU A 183 14.64 -25.46 18.57
N GLY A 184 15.92 -25.50 18.93
CA GLY A 184 16.89 -26.37 18.26
C GLY A 184 16.98 -26.35 16.74
N VAL A 185 17.28 -25.20 16.12
CA VAL A 185 17.99 -25.16 14.82
C VAL A 185 19.13 -24.17 14.92
N SER A 186 20.36 -24.70 14.96
CA SER A 186 21.59 -23.91 14.89
C SER A 186 21.80 -23.39 13.47
N HIS A 187 21.24 -22.23 13.13
CA HIS A 187 21.74 -21.46 11.99
C HIS A 187 23.04 -20.79 12.41
N TYR A 188 24.15 -21.38 11.99
CA TYR A 188 25.46 -20.73 11.93
C TYR A 188 25.43 -19.73 10.77
N GLU A 189 24.83 -18.56 10.96
CA GLU A 189 25.16 -17.43 10.11
C GLU A 189 26.46 -16.84 10.65
N GLU A 190 27.52 -16.89 9.83
CA GLU A 190 28.78 -16.23 10.12
C GLU A 190 28.51 -14.76 10.42
N ASN A 191 28.85 -14.30 11.63
CA ASN A 191 28.96 -12.89 11.96
C ASN A 191 30.01 -12.24 11.04
N LYS A 192 29.62 -11.86 9.83
CA LYS A 192 30.43 -10.98 8.99
C LYS A 192 30.43 -9.63 9.70
N SER A 193 31.58 -9.30 10.26
CA SER A 193 31.87 -7.94 10.68
C SER A 193 31.91 -7.07 9.42
N HIS A 194 30.75 -6.56 9.02
CA HIS A 194 30.65 -5.62 7.92
C HIS A 194 31.46 -4.38 8.26
N ALA A 195 32.20 -3.86 7.27
CA ALA A 195 32.88 -2.59 7.45
C ALA A 195 31.84 -1.50 7.76
N PRO A 196 32.14 -0.51 8.62
CA PRO A 196 31.18 0.53 8.99
C PRO A 196 30.67 1.33 7.78
N SER A 197 31.43 1.35 6.67
CA SER A 197 30.97 1.95 5.41
C SER A 197 29.90 1.14 4.68
N ASP A 198 29.94 -0.19 4.80
CA ASP A 198 29.01 -1.08 4.12
C ASP A 198 27.68 -1.13 4.88
N THR A 199 27.73 -1.18 6.21
CA THR A 199 26.53 -1.06 7.06
C THR A 199 25.81 0.27 6.86
N LEU A 200 26.56 1.38 6.72
CA LEU A 200 25.97 2.68 6.38
C LEU A 200 25.29 2.67 5.00
N ARG A 201 25.83 1.97 4.01
CA ARG A 201 25.18 1.89 2.69
C ARG A 201 23.90 1.06 2.73
N GLU A 202 23.92 -0.04 3.47
CA GLU A 202 22.76 -0.91 3.67
C GLU A 202 21.63 -0.18 4.41
N THR A 203 21.96 0.54 5.49
CA THR A 203 20.99 1.36 6.24
C THR A 203 20.35 2.43 5.35
N PHE A 204 21.13 3.16 4.55
CA PHE A 204 20.57 4.13 3.60
C PHE A 204 19.72 3.46 2.50
N SER A 205 20.07 2.25 2.08
CA SER A 205 19.26 1.46 1.13
C SER A 205 17.90 1.08 1.73
N HIS A 206 17.89 0.59 2.97
CA HIS A 206 16.66 0.26 3.70
C HIS A 206 15.79 1.50 3.95
N LEU A 207 16.39 2.60 4.40
CA LEU A 207 15.69 3.88 4.56
C LEU A 207 15.01 4.30 3.26
N ARG A 208 15.74 4.25 2.13
CA ARG A 208 15.19 4.60 0.82
C ARG A 208 14.03 3.70 0.43
N ALA A 209 14.17 2.38 0.61
CA ALA A 209 13.10 1.41 0.33
C ALA A 209 11.85 1.68 1.16
N LEU A 210 12.01 1.93 2.47
CA LEU A 210 10.91 2.26 3.37
C LEU A 210 10.24 3.60 3.02
N THR A 211 11.02 4.59 2.59
CA THR A 211 10.49 5.89 2.17
C THR A 211 9.65 5.77 0.90
N GLU A 212 10.11 5.01 -0.09
CA GLU A 212 9.34 4.75 -1.32
C GLU A 212 8.08 3.93 -1.03
N LEU A 213 8.18 2.90 -0.19
CA LEU A 213 7.03 2.09 0.24
C LEU A 213 6.00 2.97 0.96
N THR A 214 6.44 3.82 1.88
CA THR A 214 5.59 4.79 2.58
C THR A 214 4.88 5.72 1.59
N ARG A 215 5.60 6.23 0.59
CA ARG A 215 5.03 7.09 -0.45
C ARG A 215 3.96 6.38 -1.29
N LEU A 216 4.16 5.12 -1.66
CA LEU A 216 3.18 4.32 -2.41
C LEU A 216 1.87 4.08 -1.63
N PHE A 217 1.96 4.10 -0.30
CA PHE A 217 0.80 3.94 0.58
C PHE A 217 0.14 5.28 0.96
N ASP A 218 0.65 6.42 0.47
CA ASP A 218 0.24 7.78 0.84
C ASP A 218 0.51 8.11 2.32
N GLY A 219 1.57 7.52 2.89
CA GLY A 219 2.06 7.81 4.24
C GLY A 219 3.11 8.92 4.28
N LYS A 220 3.61 9.19 5.49
CA LYS A 220 4.66 10.18 5.75
C LYS A 220 5.73 9.58 6.66
N VAL A 221 6.99 9.93 6.41
CA VAL A 221 8.08 9.67 7.35
C VAL A 221 8.13 10.85 8.31
N VAL A 222 7.90 10.59 9.60
CA VAL A 222 7.81 11.64 10.64
C VAL A 222 9.16 11.87 11.31
N ASP A 223 9.92 10.80 11.55
CA ASP A 223 11.21 10.85 12.22
C ASP A 223 12.20 9.87 11.59
N VAL A 224 13.48 10.26 11.56
CA VAL A 224 14.58 9.46 11.02
C VAL A 224 15.74 9.52 12.00
N SER A 225 16.07 8.37 12.57
CA SER A 225 17.24 8.16 13.43
C SER A 225 18.35 7.39 12.69
N SER A 226 19.50 7.20 13.32
CA SER A 226 20.61 6.41 12.76
C SER A 226 20.25 4.93 12.56
N ASP A 227 19.35 4.42 13.41
CA ASP A 227 19.10 2.99 13.52
C ASP A 227 17.63 2.63 13.21
N SER A 228 16.74 3.63 13.18
CA SER A 228 15.30 3.41 12.96
C SER A 228 14.60 4.59 12.29
N VAL A 229 13.46 4.33 11.68
CA VAL A 229 12.57 5.34 11.08
C VAL A 229 11.15 5.22 11.65
N ILE A 230 10.46 6.35 11.85
CA ILE A 230 9.06 6.39 12.24
C ILE A 230 8.20 6.84 11.07
N ILE A 231 7.22 6.00 10.73
CA ILE A 231 6.29 6.20 9.62
C ILE A 231 4.88 6.40 10.16
N GLU A 232 4.20 7.42 9.64
CA GLU A 232 2.79 7.69 9.82
C GLU A 232 2.00 7.27 8.58
N LEU A 233 0.90 6.54 8.77
CA LEU A 233 0.01 6.15 7.68
C LEU A 233 -1.45 6.21 8.14
N CYS A 234 -2.31 6.83 7.31
CA CYS A 234 -3.75 6.91 7.56
C CYS A 234 -4.53 6.29 6.39
N ALA A 235 -5.19 5.16 6.63
CA ALA A 235 -5.88 4.40 5.58
C ALA A 235 -7.01 3.51 6.14
N LYS A 236 -7.65 2.71 5.29
CA LYS A 236 -8.56 1.63 5.73
C LYS A 236 -7.78 0.51 6.43
N SER A 237 -8.43 -0.23 7.33
CA SER A 237 -7.85 -1.33 8.12
C SER A 237 -7.08 -2.35 7.29
N GLU A 238 -7.62 -2.74 6.13
CA GLU A 238 -7.00 -3.72 5.23
C GLU A 238 -5.70 -3.19 4.61
N ARG A 239 -5.69 -1.92 4.20
CA ARG A 239 -4.51 -1.28 3.60
C ARG A 239 -3.38 -1.13 4.63
N LEU A 240 -3.70 -0.76 5.87
CA LEU A 240 -2.72 -0.73 6.96
C LEU A 240 -2.18 -2.12 7.28
N SER A 241 -3.04 -3.13 7.33
CA SER A 241 -2.63 -4.52 7.60
C SER A 241 -1.69 -5.05 6.52
N SER A 242 -1.90 -4.69 5.26
CA SER A 242 -1.00 -4.98 4.15
C SER A 242 0.33 -4.23 4.26
N PHE A 243 0.30 -2.95 4.63
CA PHE A 243 1.51 -2.15 4.85
C PHE A 243 2.39 -2.76 5.94
N ILE A 244 1.82 -3.11 7.09
CA ILE A 244 2.53 -3.77 8.19
C ILE A 244 3.20 -5.06 7.69
N LYS A 245 2.49 -5.89 6.92
CA LYS A 245 3.04 -7.14 6.35
C LYS A 245 4.25 -6.89 5.44
N LEU A 246 4.23 -5.83 4.63
CA LEU A 246 5.35 -5.47 3.76
C LEU A 246 6.54 -4.88 4.54
N CYS A 247 6.30 -4.26 5.69
CA CYS A 247 7.36 -3.73 6.56
C CYS A 247 7.99 -4.80 7.47
N LYS A 248 7.34 -5.97 7.68
CA LYS A 248 7.86 -7.05 8.53
C LYS A 248 9.31 -7.47 8.21
N PRO A 249 9.75 -7.61 6.95
CA PRO A 249 11.12 -8.02 6.63
C PRO A 249 12.20 -7.04 7.09
N PHE A 250 11.88 -5.75 7.22
CA PHE A 250 12.82 -4.74 7.72
C PHE A 250 12.99 -4.78 9.25
N GLY A 251 12.03 -5.41 9.94
CA GLY A 251 12.01 -5.48 11.40
C GLY A 251 11.24 -4.32 12.02
N ILE A 252 10.01 -4.61 12.48
CA ILE A 252 9.18 -3.64 13.19
C ILE A 252 9.62 -3.63 14.65
N LEU A 253 10.07 -2.48 15.13
CA LEU A 253 10.47 -2.27 16.53
C LEU A 253 9.25 -1.99 17.41
N GLU A 254 8.36 -1.14 16.92
CA GLU A 254 7.16 -0.71 17.64
C GLU A 254 6.04 -0.36 16.65
N ALA A 255 4.80 -0.63 17.03
CA ALA A 255 3.62 -0.26 16.26
C ALA A 255 2.53 0.28 17.18
N SER A 256 2.04 1.48 16.88
CA SER A 256 0.85 2.06 17.49
C SER A 256 -0.22 2.22 16.42
N ARG A 257 -1.32 1.47 16.56
CA ARG A 257 -2.43 1.46 15.61
C ARG A 257 -3.71 1.85 16.34
N THR A 258 -4.43 2.82 15.81
CA THR A 258 -5.76 3.18 16.34
C THR A 258 -6.80 2.15 15.91
N GLY A 259 -7.97 2.18 16.54
CA GLY A 259 -9.14 1.50 15.96
C GLY A 259 -9.74 2.28 14.79
N VAL A 260 -10.83 1.73 14.23
CA VAL A 260 -11.53 2.30 13.08
C VAL A 260 -12.35 3.52 13.49
N MET A 261 -12.09 4.66 12.85
CA MET A 261 -13.02 5.77 12.79
C MET A 261 -13.80 5.71 11.48
N THR A 262 -15.11 5.94 11.57
CA THR A 262 -16.01 5.88 10.42
C THR A 262 -16.82 7.15 10.32
N MET A 263 -17.12 7.57 9.09
CA MET A 263 -18.10 8.62 8.80
C MET A 263 -18.98 8.24 7.61
N PRO A 264 -20.31 8.41 7.69
CA PRO A 264 -21.20 8.14 6.57
C PRO A 264 -20.91 9.14 5.44
N ARG A 265 -20.87 8.64 4.20
CA ARG A 265 -20.77 9.49 3.01
C ARG A 265 -22.16 9.96 2.63
N ALA A 266 -22.28 11.23 2.23
CA ALA A 266 -23.46 11.69 1.52
C ALA A 266 -23.53 10.98 0.15
N PRO A 267 -24.68 10.40 -0.25
CA PRO A 267 -24.85 9.91 -1.60
C PRO A 267 -24.81 11.10 -2.56
N VAL A 268 -23.95 11.02 -3.58
CA VAL A 268 -24.01 11.94 -4.71
C VAL A 268 -25.13 11.41 -5.59
N LEU A 269 -26.26 12.10 -5.62
CA LEU A 269 -27.35 11.83 -6.56
C LEU A 269 -26.99 12.51 -7.88
N ASP A 270 -26.96 11.74 -8.96
CA ASP A 270 -26.87 12.35 -10.28
C ASP A 270 -28.25 12.89 -10.65
N HIS A 271 -28.40 14.21 -10.70
CA HIS A 271 -29.66 14.85 -11.08
C HIS A 271 -30.02 14.63 -12.56
N TYR A 272 -29.11 14.02 -13.35
CA TYR A 272 -29.31 13.72 -14.77
C TYR A 272 -29.54 12.23 -15.07
N GLU A 273 -29.50 11.34 -14.08
CA GLU A 273 -29.98 9.97 -14.31
C GLU A 273 -31.50 10.05 -14.57
N PRO A 274 -31.98 9.56 -15.73
CA PRO A 274 -33.41 9.41 -15.93
C PRO A 274 -33.91 8.52 -14.80
N GLN A 275 -34.93 8.99 -14.08
CA GLN A 275 -35.61 8.22 -13.04
C GLN A 275 -36.05 6.90 -13.65
N THR A 276 -35.22 5.86 -13.54
CA THR A 276 -35.65 4.51 -13.87
C THR A 276 -36.64 4.15 -12.79
N GLU A 277 -37.90 4.06 -13.21
CA GLU A 277 -39.08 3.71 -12.44
C GLU A 277 -38.95 2.30 -11.81
N HIS A 278 -38.06 2.11 -10.85
CA HIS A 278 -37.93 0.86 -10.09
C HIS A 278 -37.68 1.11 -8.60
N SER A 279 -38.43 2.07 -8.03
CA SER A 279 -38.62 2.17 -6.57
C SER A 279 -40.08 2.02 -6.15
N TYR A 280 -40.96 1.57 -7.04
CA TYR A 280 -42.34 1.18 -6.72
C TYR A 280 -42.52 -0.32 -6.85
N GLU A 281 -41.79 -1.13 -6.08
CA GLU A 281 -42.23 -2.49 -5.82
C GLU A 281 -42.10 -2.82 -4.33
N GLU A 282 -43.18 -3.41 -3.82
CA GLU A 282 -43.42 -3.96 -2.48
C GLU A 282 -43.98 -3.03 -1.40
N THR A 283 -45.02 -2.25 -1.74
CA THR A 283 -46.13 -2.11 -0.77
C THR A 283 -47.45 -2.02 -1.50
N GLU A 284 -48.35 -2.94 -1.16
CA GLU A 284 -49.77 -3.00 -1.54
C GLU A 284 -50.08 -3.63 -2.90
N ALA A 285 -50.24 -4.96 -2.88
CA ALA A 285 -51.13 -5.63 -3.82
C ALA A 285 -52.54 -5.06 -3.63
N VAL A 286 -52.96 -4.16 -4.53
CA VAL A 286 -54.32 -3.60 -4.52
C VAL A 286 -55.29 -4.71 -4.91
N ASP A 287 -56.16 -5.09 -3.97
CA ASP A 287 -57.20 -6.11 -4.14
C ASP A 287 -58.20 -5.67 -5.22
N ALA A 288 -58.24 -6.43 -6.33
CA ALA A 288 -59.08 -6.15 -7.50
C ALA A 288 -60.60 -6.19 -7.21
N THR A 289 -61.02 -6.61 -6.01
CA THR A 289 -62.42 -6.58 -5.57
C THR A 289 -62.91 -5.20 -5.12
N MET A 290 -62.01 -4.22 -4.96
CA MET A 290 -62.33 -2.84 -4.54
C MET A 290 -62.61 -1.88 -5.70
N LEU A 291 -62.55 -2.33 -6.95
CA LEU A 291 -62.86 -1.50 -8.11
C LEU A 291 -64.39 -1.49 -8.37
N PRO A 292 -65.02 -0.32 -8.55
CA PRO A 292 -66.43 -0.25 -8.91
C PRO A 292 -66.64 -0.79 -10.33
N PRO A 293 -67.69 -1.59 -10.58
CA PRO A 293 -67.96 -2.12 -11.90
C PRO A 293 -68.34 -0.99 -12.85
N GLY A 294 -67.58 -0.86 -13.94
CA GLY A 294 -67.87 -0.01 -15.10
C GLY A 294 -68.27 -0.85 -16.30
#